data_AF-A0A2A3YVB5-F1
#
_entry.id   AF-A0A2A3YVB5-F1
#
_cell.length_a   1.000
_cell.length_b   1.000
_cell.length_c   1.000
_cell.angle_alpha   90.00
_cell.angle_beta   90.00
_cell.angle_gamma   90.00
#
_symmetry.space_group_name_H-M   'P 1'
#
loop_
_entity.id
_entity.type
_entity.pdbx_description
1 polymer ?
#
loop_
_entity_poly.entity_id
_entity_poly.type
_entity_poly.pdbx_seq_one_letter_code
_entity_poly.pdbx_strand_id
1 'polypeptide(L)'
;MTSAAEASHSANLREIVYNTGVPEAFDPSEDYFEASKLTRDGLAWETPGIPPLLQSPELQKMSQRASRRYSSRPFTDLGEAEELPNRLDSLLRTRRSCPQFGGGKLSLTSIHQILHHSYGAYPFDHGHQSRRNVPSGGALYPLDLYLVSRNVDSLKAGSLHHFDPYRHGIAHIRDGVDLDALGEALLLPEVAQDASAFIIISATFWRSRFKYAQRALRFCLMESGHVAQNLVTVATSIDVQSRVFGGFMDNEINEILPDHNGVDDAALYVVLLGAEN
;
A
#
# COMPACT_ATOMS: atom_id res chain seq x y z
N MET A 1 -34.76 7.17 11.49
CA MET A 1 -34.25 8.48 11.06
C MET A 1 -33.10 8.90 11.96
N THR A 2 -32.03 8.10 11.96
CA THR A 2 -30.77 8.40 12.64
C THR A 2 -29.89 9.16 11.67
N SER A 3 -29.52 10.36 12.10
CA SER A 3 -29.07 11.48 11.27
C SER A 3 -27.70 11.24 10.63
N ALA A 4 -27.54 11.80 9.44
CA ALA A 4 -26.33 11.96 8.64
C ALA A 4 -25.20 12.78 9.31
N ALA A 5 -25.14 12.83 10.65
CA ALA A 5 -24.21 13.64 11.43
C ALA A 5 -22.84 12.95 11.67
N GLU A 6 -22.73 11.62 11.48
CA GLU A 6 -21.46 10.91 11.64
C GLU A 6 -20.59 10.93 10.37
N ALA A 7 -21.18 11.17 9.19
CA ALA A 7 -20.46 11.16 7.92
C ALA A 7 -19.62 12.44 7.65
N SER A 8 -19.70 13.48 8.49
CA SER A 8 -19.14 14.80 8.17
C SER A 8 -17.83 15.17 8.89
N HIS A 9 -17.22 14.28 9.68
CA HIS A 9 -16.05 14.65 10.48
C HIS A 9 -14.73 14.68 9.69
N SER A 10 -14.62 13.96 8.58
CA SER A 10 -13.43 14.02 7.71
C SER A 10 -13.41 15.27 6.82
N ALA A 11 -14.54 15.62 6.20
CA ALA A 11 -14.66 16.75 5.29
C ALA A 11 -14.34 18.11 5.95
N ASN A 12 -14.59 18.26 7.26
CA ASN A 12 -14.46 19.52 7.99
C ASN A 12 -13.02 19.87 8.42
N LEU A 13 -12.11 18.89 8.43
CA LEU A 13 -10.71 19.13 8.83
C LEU A 13 -9.93 19.89 7.75
N ARG A 14 -10.28 19.79 6.47
CA ARG A 14 -9.65 20.57 5.40
C ARG A 14 -9.85 22.07 5.62
N GLU A 15 -11.08 22.49 5.93
CA GLU A 15 -11.43 23.90 6.15
C GLU A 15 -10.80 24.48 7.42
N ILE A 16 -10.77 23.69 8.51
CA ILE A 16 -10.15 24.07 9.79
C ILE A 16 -8.64 24.32 9.64
N VAL A 17 -7.99 23.71 8.65
CA VAL A 17 -6.54 23.63 8.53
C VAL A 17 -5.97 24.68 7.59
N TYR A 18 -6.65 24.95 6.48
CA TYR A 18 -6.13 25.87 5.48
C TYR A 18 -6.54 27.32 5.72
N ASN A 19 -7.55 27.63 6.55
CA ASN A 19 -8.13 28.97 6.72
C ASN A 19 -8.64 29.64 5.41
N THR A 20 -8.39 29.00 4.25
CA THR A 20 -8.74 29.40 2.87
C THR A 20 -9.22 28.22 2.01
N GLY A 21 -9.16 26.98 2.52
CA GLY A 21 -9.66 25.76 1.85
C GLY A 21 -8.82 25.22 0.68
N VAL A 22 -7.80 25.96 0.22
CA VAL A 22 -6.99 25.61 -0.96
C VAL A 22 -5.50 25.72 -0.61
N PRO A 23 -4.67 24.70 -0.89
CA PRO A 23 -3.22 24.80 -0.84
C PRO A 23 -2.71 26.00 -1.67
N GLU A 24 -1.61 26.62 -1.24
CA GLU A 24 -0.93 27.62 -2.07
C GLU A 24 -0.49 26.99 -3.40
N ALA A 25 -0.53 27.76 -4.49
CA ALA A 25 0.00 27.29 -5.77
C ALA A 25 1.47 26.88 -5.62
N PHE A 26 1.88 25.80 -6.31
CA PHE A 26 3.23 25.23 -6.26
C PHE A 26 3.61 24.62 -4.90
N ASP A 27 2.73 23.83 -4.29
CA ASP A 27 3.11 23.06 -3.10
C ASP A 27 4.17 22.02 -3.49
N PRO A 28 5.39 22.06 -2.90
CA PRO A 28 6.47 21.16 -3.28
C PRO A 28 6.19 19.68 -3.05
N SER A 29 5.28 19.33 -2.13
CA SER A 29 4.91 17.94 -1.89
C SER A 29 3.90 17.44 -2.93
N GLU A 30 2.95 18.27 -3.36
CA GLU A 30 2.07 17.97 -4.49
C GLU A 30 2.87 17.89 -5.80
N ASP A 31 3.72 18.89 -6.07
CA ASP A 31 4.57 18.94 -7.26
C ASP A 31 5.49 17.71 -7.36
N TYR A 32 6.13 17.32 -6.24
CA TYR A 32 6.97 16.12 -6.20
C TYR A 32 6.14 14.86 -6.45
N PHE A 33 4.97 14.75 -5.82
CA PHE A 33 4.12 13.56 -5.95
C PHE A 33 3.64 13.41 -7.39
N GLU A 34 3.14 14.50 -7.99
CA GLU A 34 2.73 14.56 -9.40
C GLU A 34 3.90 14.21 -10.34
N ALA A 35 5.06 14.81 -10.13
CA ALA A 35 6.25 14.55 -10.95
C ALA A 35 6.82 13.13 -10.81
N SER A 36 6.36 12.37 -9.80
CA SER A 36 6.76 10.98 -9.58
C SER A 36 5.78 9.94 -10.11
N LYS A 37 4.63 10.38 -10.63
CA LYS A 37 3.62 9.51 -11.22
C LYS A 37 4.12 8.85 -12.50
N LEU A 38 3.59 7.67 -12.79
CA LEU A 38 3.80 6.97 -14.04
C LEU A 38 2.58 7.09 -14.95
N THR A 39 2.85 7.30 -16.23
CA THR A 39 1.84 7.35 -17.29
C THR A 39 2.24 6.46 -18.46
N ARG A 40 1.25 5.98 -19.24
CA ARG A 40 1.52 5.08 -20.37
C ARG A 40 2.42 5.72 -21.42
N ASP A 41 2.12 6.97 -21.75
CA ASP A 41 2.94 7.76 -22.68
C ASP A 41 4.29 8.08 -22.05
N GLY A 42 4.27 8.36 -20.74
CA GLY A 42 5.35 8.71 -19.82
C GLY A 42 6.54 7.80 -19.69
N LEU A 43 6.27 6.50 -19.79
CA LEU A 43 7.07 5.50 -19.10
C LEU A 43 8.56 5.53 -19.48
N ALA A 44 8.84 5.83 -20.76
CA ALA A 44 10.20 5.88 -21.29
C ALA A 44 11.07 6.99 -20.65
N TRP A 45 10.48 8.13 -20.28
CA TRP A 45 11.20 9.25 -19.66
C TRP A 45 11.01 9.35 -18.14
N GLU A 46 9.95 8.74 -17.59
CA GLU A 46 9.71 8.63 -16.15
C GLU A 46 10.60 7.55 -15.50
N THR A 47 10.91 6.47 -16.24
CA THR A 47 11.75 5.37 -15.75
C THR A 47 12.98 5.08 -16.64
N PRO A 48 13.79 6.11 -16.99
CA PRO A 48 14.85 5.97 -17.98
C PRO A 48 15.98 5.03 -17.55
N GLY A 49 16.07 4.72 -16.25
CA GLY A 49 17.03 3.79 -15.68
C GLY A 49 16.65 2.30 -15.80
N ILE A 50 15.39 1.97 -16.11
CA ILE A 50 14.96 0.56 -16.20
C ILE A 50 15.64 -0.16 -17.38
N PRO A 51 15.58 0.34 -18.63
CA PRO A 51 16.23 -0.35 -19.76
C PRO A 51 17.73 -0.61 -19.57
N PRO A 52 18.57 0.37 -19.18
CA PRO A 52 20.00 0.12 -18.99
C PRO A 52 20.29 -0.86 -17.85
N LEU A 53 19.50 -0.82 -16.76
CA LEU A 53 19.62 -1.77 -15.66
C LEU A 53 19.33 -3.21 -16.14
N LEU A 54 18.29 -3.42 -16.93
CA LEU A 54 17.93 -4.75 -17.43
C LEU A 54 18.90 -5.29 -18.48
N GLN A 55 19.61 -4.42 -19.20
CA GLN A 55 20.51 -4.80 -20.29
C GLN A 55 21.99 -4.91 -19.86
N SER A 56 22.38 -4.40 -18.69
CA SER A 56 23.77 -4.46 -18.21
C SER A 56 23.92 -5.44 -17.04
N PRO A 57 24.65 -6.57 -17.24
CA PRO A 57 25.01 -7.48 -16.16
C PRO A 57 25.79 -6.79 -15.02
N GLU A 58 26.60 -5.78 -15.34
CA GLU A 58 27.34 -4.99 -14.37
C GLU A 58 26.40 -4.17 -13.49
N LEU A 59 25.42 -3.47 -14.06
CA LEU A 59 24.42 -2.71 -13.31
C LEU A 59 23.56 -3.64 -12.44
N GLN A 60 23.17 -4.82 -12.94
CA GLN A 60 22.47 -5.84 -12.15
C GLN A 60 23.31 -6.34 -10.97
N LYS A 61 24.60 -6.62 -11.20
CA LYS A 61 25.52 -7.05 -10.14
C LYS A 61 25.75 -5.95 -9.10
N MET A 62 25.82 -4.69 -9.54
CA MET A 62 25.96 -3.53 -8.66
C MET A 62 24.71 -3.33 -7.80
N SER A 63 23.50 -3.44 -8.37
CA SER A 63 22.25 -3.29 -7.63
C SER A 63 22.04 -4.39 -6.58
N GLN A 64 22.53 -5.61 -6.83
CA GLN A 64 22.49 -6.73 -5.87
C GLN A 64 23.40 -6.54 -4.64
N ARG A 65 24.42 -5.67 -4.71
CA ARG A 65 25.38 -5.43 -3.62
C ARG A 65 25.25 -4.02 -3.03
N ALA A 66 24.02 -3.49 -3.00
CA ALA A 66 23.72 -2.14 -2.55
C ALA A 66 24.03 -1.92 -1.06
N SER A 67 25.28 -1.55 -0.76
CA SER A 67 25.69 -1.05 0.55
C SER A 67 26.93 -0.18 0.38
N ARG A 68 27.04 0.89 1.16
CA ARG A 68 28.28 1.66 1.20
C ARG A 68 29.33 0.83 1.95
N ARG A 69 30.52 0.69 1.36
CA ARG A 69 31.65 -0.03 1.96
C ARG A 69 32.76 0.93 2.35
N TYR A 70 33.28 0.78 3.56
CA TYR A 70 34.38 1.58 4.12
C TYR A 70 35.58 0.68 4.44
N SER A 71 36.18 0.06 3.42
CA SER A 71 37.22 -0.97 3.57
C SER A 71 38.49 -0.53 4.32
N SER A 72 38.74 0.77 4.40
CA SER A 72 39.90 1.36 5.11
C SER A 72 39.62 1.77 6.55
N ARG A 73 38.40 1.55 7.06
CA ARG A 73 38.03 1.88 8.44
C ARG A 73 38.13 0.62 9.33
N PRO A 74 38.40 0.77 10.64
CA PRO A 74 38.30 -0.35 11.56
C PRO A 74 36.93 -1.03 11.45
N PHE A 75 36.94 -2.34 11.30
CA PHE A 75 35.74 -3.17 11.16
C PHE A 75 35.61 -4.05 12.40
N THR A 76 34.43 -4.01 13.04
CA THR A 76 34.07 -4.96 14.09
C THR A 76 33.22 -6.05 13.44
N ASP A 77 33.77 -7.26 13.39
CA ASP A 77 33.02 -8.43 12.94
C ASP A 77 32.02 -8.83 14.03
N LEU A 78 30.73 -8.84 13.68
CA LEU A 78 29.66 -9.28 14.59
C LEU A 78 29.46 -10.81 14.53
N GLY A 79 30.15 -11.51 13.61
CA GLY A 79 29.93 -12.92 13.34
C GLY A 79 28.57 -13.20 12.69
N GLU A 80 28.20 -14.48 12.67
CA GLU A 80 26.86 -14.91 12.26
C GLU A 80 25.84 -14.47 13.33
N ALA A 81 24.67 -14.03 12.88
CA ALA A 81 23.58 -13.68 13.78
C ALA A 81 23.04 -14.93 14.49
N GLU A 82 22.75 -14.83 15.79
CA GLU A 82 22.09 -15.89 16.54
C GLU A 82 20.69 -16.18 15.98
N GLU A 83 20.29 -17.45 16.00
CA GLU A 83 18.95 -17.86 15.55
C GLU A 83 17.87 -17.32 16.49
N LEU A 84 16.80 -16.76 15.91
CA LEU A 84 15.64 -16.32 16.67
C LEU A 84 14.78 -17.55 17.07
N PRO A 85 14.38 -17.69 18.34
CA PRO A 85 13.80 -18.94 18.87
C PRO A 85 12.31 -19.17 18.53
N ASN A 86 11.72 -18.45 17.57
CA ASN A 86 10.27 -18.37 17.42
C ASN A 86 9.77 -18.30 15.97
N ARG A 87 8.43 -18.35 15.81
CA ARG A 87 7.74 -18.32 14.51
C ARG A 87 8.08 -17.10 13.66
N LEU A 88 8.50 -15.98 14.27
CA LEU A 88 8.90 -14.79 13.52
C LEU A 88 10.16 -15.04 12.68
N ASP A 89 11.13 -15.81 13.19
CA ASP A 89 12.33 -16.17 12.42
C ASP A 89 11.97 -16.86 11.11
N SER A 90 11.13 -17.88 11.23
CA SER A 90 10.64 -18.65 10.09
C SER A 90 9.93 -17.74 9.10
N LEU A 91 9.03 -16.86 9.56
CA LEU A 91 8.30 -15.94 8.69
C LEU A 91 9.22 -14.96 7.96
N LEU A 92 10.20 -14.37 8.65
CA LEU A 92 11.17 -13.46 8.04
C LEU A 92 12.01 -14.19 6.96
N ARG A 93 12.35 -15.46 7.21
CA ARG A 93 13.11 -16.29 6.27
C ARG A 93 12.29 -16.79 5.09
N THR A 94 11.01 -17.12 5.26
CA THR A 94 10.17 -17.71 4.21
C THR A 94 9.40 -16.69 3.39
N ARG A 95 9.15 -15.48 3.91
CA ARG A 95 8.44 -14.44 3.16
C ARG A 95 9.14 -14.14 1.83
N ARG A 96 8.44 -14.37 0.72
CA ARG A 96 8.91 -14.10 -0.64
C ARG A 96 7.80 -13.43 -1.45
N SER A 97 8.21 -12.65 -2.44
CA SER A 97 7.27 -12.05 -3.37
C SER A 97 6.93 -13.10 -4.43
N CYS A 98 5.63 -13.34 -4.63
CA CYS A 98 5.17 -14.37 -5.55
C CYS A 98 5.56 -14.03 -7.00
N PRO A 99 6.27 -14.91 -7.73
CA PRO A 99 6.61 -14.65 -9.13
C PRO A 99 5.39 -14.73 -10.05
N GLN A 100 4.48 -15.67 -9.81
CA GLN A 100 3.26 -15.94 -10.56
C GLN A 100 2.24 -16.64 -9.64
N PHE A 101 0.96 -16.26 -9.74
CA PHE A 101 -0.13 -16.88 -8.98
C PHE A 101 -0.79 -18.04 -9.77
N GLY A 102 -1.45 -18.97 -9.09
CA GLY A 102 -2.14 -20.10 -9.74
C GLY A 102 -3.66 -19.97 -9.91
N GLY A 103 -4.25 -18.79 -9.68
CA GLY A 103 -5.68 -18.54 -9.92
C GLY A 103 -6.63 -19.15 -8.88
N GLY A 104 -6.10 -19.71 -7.80
CA GLY A 104 -6.89 -20.29 -6.71
C GLY A 104 -7.80 -19.27 -6.02
N LYS A 105 -8.76 -19.76 -5.24
CA LYS A 105 -9.75 -18.92 -4.55
C LYS A 105 -9.30 -18.63 -3.13
N LEU A 106 -9.42 -17.37 -2.69
CA LEU A 106 -9.19 -16.98 -1.30
C LEU A 106 -10.48 -16.99 -0.49
N SER A 107 -10.40 -17.43 0.76
CA SER A 107 -11.52 -17.31 1.68
C SER A 107 -11.69 -15.87 2.17
N LEU A 108 -12.92 -15.47 2.48
CA LEU A 108 -13.19 -14.17 3.11
C LEU A 108 -12.50 -14.06 4.49
N THR A 109 -12.35 -15.18 5.19
CA THR A 109 -11.62 -15.28 6.46
C THR A 109 -10.16 -14.89 6.29
N SER A 110 -9.48 -15.40 5.26
CA SER A 110 -8.08 -15.06 4.96
C SER A 110 -7.91 -13.57 4.66
N ILE A 111 -8.82 -12.98 3.87
CA ILE A 111 -8.85 -11.54 3.60
C ILE A 111 -9.03 -10.74 4.89
N HIS A 112 -9.98 -11.14 5.74
CA HIS A 112 -10.20 -10.46 7.01
C HIS A 112 -8.98 -10.54 7.93
N GLN A 113 -8.33 -11.71 8.05
CA GLN A 113 -7.10 -11.87 8.83
C GLN A 113 -5.99 -10.93 8.32
N ILE A 114 -5.79 -10.87 7.00
CA ILE A 114 -4.78 -9.99 6.38
C ILE A 114 -5.08 -8.52 6.69
N LEU A 115 -6.29 -8.04 6.42
CA LEU A 115 -6.65 -6.64 6.64
C LEU A 115 -6.61 -6.25 8.13
N HIS A 116 -7.21 -7.07 8.99
CA HIS A 116 -7.31 -6.80 10.42
C HIS A 116 -5.93 -6.78 11.09
N HIS A 117 -5.11 -7.81 10.87
CA HIS A 117 -3.79 -7.85 11.51
C HIS A 117 -2.81 -6.85 10.89
N SER A 118 -3.02 -6.40 9.66
CA SER A 118 -2.13 -5.42 9.04
C SER A 118 -2.45 -3.98 9.41
N TYR A 119 -3.74 -3.63 9.50
CA TYR A 119 -4.15 -2.23 9.64
C TYR A 119 -5.50 -2.04 10.37
N GLY A 120 -5.98 -3.05 11.10
CA GLY A 120 -7.15 -2.94 11.98
C GLY A 120 -6.93 -1.99 13.15
N ALA A 121 -8.02 -1.42 13.66
CA ALA A 121 -7.99 -0.54 14.83
C ALA A 121 -8.23 -1.33 16.12
N TYR A 122 -7.50 -0.98 17.17
CA TYR A 122 -7.67 -1.53 18.50
C TYR A 122 -7.81 -0.40 19.51
N PRO A 123 -8.64 -0.54 20.55
CA PRO A 123 -8.75 0.44 21.62
C PRO A 123 -7.39 0.66 22.30
N PHE A 124 -7.04 1.91 22.53
CA PHE A 124 -5.89 2.33 23.32
C PHE A 124 -6.31 3.41 24.30
N ASP A 125 -5.66 3.46 25.46
CA ASP A 125 -5.93 4.43 26.53
C ASP A 125 -7.43 4.64 26.84
N HIS A 126 -8.05 3.63 27.46
CA HIS A 126 -9.46 3.67 27.90
C HIS A 126 -10.49 3.99 26.79
N GLY A 127 -10.11 3.83 25.51
CA GLY A 127 -10.99 4.05 24.37
C GLY A 127 -10.98 5.48 23.83
N HIS A 128 -10.13 6.37 24.36
CA HIS A 128 -10.01 7.75 23.86
C HIS A 128 -9.26 7.87 22.54
N GLN A 129 -8.41 6.88 22.20
CA GLN A 129 -7.71 6.81 20.92
C GLN A 129 -7.65 5.37 20.41
N SER A 130 -7.81 5.16 19.12
CA SER A 130 -7.51 3.87 18.50
C SER A 130 -6.04 3.81 18.08
N ARG A 131 -5.44 2.62 18.16
CA ARG A 131 -4.11 2.34 17.58
C ARG A 131 -4.23 1.27 16.50
N ARG A 132 -3.22 1.19 15.64
CA ARG A 132 -3.10 0.15 14.60
C ARG A 132 -1.77 -0.58 14.78
N ASN A 133 -1.63 -1.74 14.12
CA ASN A 133 -0.40 -2.54 14.12
C ASN A 133 0.74 -1.94 13.27
N VAL A 134 0.66 -0.64 12.96
CA VAL A 134 1.71 0.13 12.29
C VAL A 134 1.95 1.43 13.04
N PRO A 135 3.22 1.90 13.11
CA PRO A 135 3.49 3.24 13.60
C PRO A 135 2.98 4.26 12.58
N SER A 136 2.33 5.31 13.09
CA SER A 136 1.82 6.43 12.30
C SER A 136 2.25 7.76 12.92
N GLY A 137 2.66 8.71 12.07
CA GLY A 137 3.08 10.04 12.49
C GLY A 137 1.98 10.74 13.29
N GLY A 138 2.16 10.88 14.61
CA GLY A 138 1.15 11.47 15.50
C GLY A 138 -0.14 10.66 15.65
N ALA A 139 -0.12 9.37 15.29
CA ALA A 139 -1.29 8.49 15.33
C ALA A 139 -2.47 8.98 14.46
N LEU A 140 -2.16 9.58 13.31
CA LEU A 140 -3.16 10.17 12.42
C LEU A 140 -3.73 9.17 11.40
N TYR A 141 -2.98 8.10 11.09
CA TYR A 141 -3.38 7.01 10.20
C TYR A 141 -3.97 7.50 8.87
N PRO A 142 -3.19 8.21 8.03
CA PRO A 142 -3.67 8.83 6.81
C PRO A 142 -4.05 7.83 5.71
N LEU A 143 -3.77 6.53 5.88
CA LEU A 143 -4.00 5.55 4.84
C LEU A 143 -5.39 4.90 4.93
N ASP A 144 -5.89 4.48 3.78
CA ASP A 144 -7.07 3.65 3.57
C ASP A 144 -6.70 2.41 2.75
N LEU A 145 -7.37 1.29 3.01
CA LEU A 145 -7.18 0.05 2.27
C LEU A 145 -8.43 -0.27 1.46
N TYR A 146 -8.25 -0.46 0.16
CA TYR A 146 -9.31 -0.86 -0.75
C TYR A 146 -9.04 -2.27 -1.29
N LEU A 147 -10.07 -3.10 -1.33
CA LEU A 147 -10.02 -4.47 -1.83
C LEU A 147 -10.79 -4.57 -3.15
N VAL A 148 -10.12 -5.01 -4.21
CA VAL A 148 -10.76 -5.46 -5.45
C VAL A 148 -10.72 -6.98 -5.50
N SER A 149 -11.88 -7.61 -5.58
CA SER A 149 -12.01 -9.08 -5.64
C SER A 149 -11.90 -9.58 -7.09
N ARG A 150 -11.04 -10.58 -7.35
CA ARG A 150 -11.09 -11.39 -8.58
C ARG A 150 -11.72 -12.76 -8.28
N ASN A 151 -11.18 -13.45 -7.27
CA ASN A 151 -11.59 -14.80 -6.87
C ASN A 151 -11.55 -14.94 -5.34
N VAL A 152 -12.44 -14.24 -4.65
CA VAL A 152 -12.62 -14.31 -3.19
C VAL A 152 -14.00 -14.87 -2.87
N ASP A 153 -14.08 -15.80 -1.93
CA ASP A 153 -15.35 -16.37 -1.46
C ASP A 153 -16.35 -15.29 -1.06
N SER A 154 -17.61 -15.48 -1.48
CA SER A 154 -18.73 -14.59 -1.19
C SER A 154 -18.61 -13.15 -1.70
N LEU A 155 -17.56 -12.82 -2.47
CA LEU A 155 -17.42 -11.53 -3.14
C LEU A 155 -17.50 -11.70 -4.67
N LYS A 156 -18.22 -10.81 -5.33
CA LYS A 156 -18.34 -10.81 -6.79
C LYS A 156 -17.00 -10.40 -7.43
N ALA A 157 -16.61 -11.03 -8.54
CA ALA A 157 -15.45 -10.59 -9.30
C ALA A 157 -15.65 -9.13 -9.79
N GLY A 158 -14.61 -8.30 -9.69
CA GLY A 158 -14.65 -6.88 -10.03
C GLY A 158 -15.37 -6.01 -9.01
N SER A 159 -15.69 -6.52 -7.81
CA SER A 159 -16.27 -5.70 -6.74
C SER A 159 -15.19 -4.99 -5.92
N LEU A 160 -15.36 -3.68 -5.74
CA LEU A 160 -14.51 -2.79 -4.97
C LEU A 160 -15.10 -2.60 -3.57
N HIS A 161 -14.25 -2.74 -2.57
CA HIS A 161 -14.61 -2.55 -1.17
C HIS A 161 -13.59 -1.66 -0.46
N HIS A 162 -14.03 -0.95 0.58
CA HIS A 162 -13.17 -0.22 1.51
C HIS A 162 -13.10 -0.98 2.84
N PHE A 163 -11.91 -1.14 3.41
CA PHE A 163 -11.75 -1.73 4.74
C PHE A 163 -12.05 -0.71 5.83
N ASP A 164 -13.07 -0.99 6.63
CA ASP A 164 -13.42 -0.22 7.82
C ASP A 164 -12.72 -0.84 9.05
N PRO A 165 -11.66 -0.19 9.57
CA PRO A 165 -10.88 -0.74 10.68
C PRO A 165 -11.62 -0.69 12.01
N TYR A 166 -12.71 0.09 12.15
CA TYR A 166 -13.49 0.24 13.38
C TYR A 166 -14.67 -0.73 13.42
N ARG A 167 -15.28 -1.02 12.27
CA ARG A 167 -16.32 -2.03 12.13
C ARG A 167 -15.77 -3.44 11.88
N HIS A 168 -14.45 -3.56 11.75
CA HIS A 168 -13.73 -4.82 11.50
C HIS A 168 -14.29 -5.56 10.27
N GLY A 169 -14.48 -4.82 9.17
CA GLY A 169 -15.14 -5.38 7.99
C GLY A 169 -14.83 -4.59 6.72
N ILE A 170 -15.42 -5.02 5.62
CA ILE A 170 -15.31 -4.35 4.32
C ILE A 170 -16.66 -3.77 3.91
N ALA A 171 -16.68 -2.51 3.54
CA ALA A 171 -17.84 -1.83 2.98
C ALA A 171 -17.81 -1.95 1.45
N HIS A 172 -18.90 -2.44 0.85
CA HIS A 172 -19.06 -2.45 -0.61
C HIS A 172 -19.15 -1.02 -1.13
N ILE A 173 -18.36 -0.70 -2.16
CA ILE A 173 -18.35 0.62 -2.80
C ILE A 173 -19.08 0.54 -4.14
N ARG A 174 -18.62 -0.33 -5.03
CA ARG A 174 -19.23 -0.54 -6.35
C ARG A 174 -18.79 -1.88 -6.95
N ASP A 175 -19.57 -2.33 -7.93
CA ASP A 175 -19.18 -3.42 -8.83
C ASP A 175 -18.56 -2.87 -10.12
N GLY A 176 -18.02 -3.77 -10.94
CA GLY A 176 -17.65 -3.47 -12.32
C GLY A 176 -16.27 -2.83 -12.49
N VAL A 177 -15.34 -3.07 -11.56
CA VAL A 177 -13.92 -2.83 -11.82
C VAL A 177 -13.46 -3.80 -12.90
N ASP A 178 -12.90 -3.26 -13.97
CA ASP A 178 -12.25 -4.03 -15.02
C ASP A 178 -10.92 -4.60 -14.46
N LEU A 179 -10.92 -5.91 -14.22
CA LEU A 179 -9.81 -6.62 -13.59
C LEU A 179 -8.60 -6.75 -14.51
N ASP A 180 -8.82 -6.77 -15.83
CA ASP A 180 -7.75 -6.88 -16.80
C ASP A 180 -7.11 -5.51 -16.98
N ALA A 181 -7.90 -4.43 -17.09
CA ALA A 181 -7.38 -3.06 -17.07
C ALA A 181 -6.59 -2.75 -15.79
N LEU A 182 -7.10 -3.18 -14.62
CA LEU A 182 -6.37 -3.05 -13.34
C LEU A 182 -5.02 -3.79 -13.36
N GLY A 183 -4.96 -4.98 -13.98
CA GLY A 183 -3.70 -5.72 -14.14
C GLY A 183 -2.73 -5.02 -15.11
N GLU A 184 -3.23 -4.55 -16.24
CA GLU A 184 -2.48 -3.81 -17.28
C GLU A 184 -1.98 -2.43 -16.84
N ALA A 185 -2.51 -1.90 -15.74
CA ALA A 185 -2.01 -0.68 -15.11
C ALA A 185 -0.74 -0.93 -14.28
N LEU A 186 -0.34 -2.18 -13.99
CA LEU A 186 0.89 -2.47 -13.22
C LEU A 186 2.12 -2.55 -14.14
N LEU A 187 3.32 -2.23 -13.62
CA LEU A 187 4.57 -2.32 -14.41
C LEU A 187 5.04 -3.76 -14.73
N LEU A 188 4.29 -4.80 -14.37
CA LEU A 188 4.46 -6.20 -14.78
C LEU A 188 3.07 -6.90 -14.83
N PRO A 189 2.25 -6.61 -15.86
CA PRO A 189 0.86 -7.09 -15.94
C PRO A 189 0.71 -8.62 -15.89
N GLU A 190 1.69 -9.36 -16.41
CA GLU A 190 1.68 -10.82 -16.47
C GLU A 190 1.55 -11.48 -15.09
N VAL A 191 2.07 -10.80 -14.06
CA VAL A 191 2.00 -11.30 -12.68
C VAL A 191 0.59 -11.14 -12.09
N ALA A 192 -0.25 -10.25 -12.65
CA ALA A 192 -1.57 -9.93 -12.12
C ALA A 192 -2.70 -10.85 -12.62
N GLN A 193 -2.50 -11.56 -13.74
CA GLN A 193 -3.54 -12.34 -14.43
C GLN A 193 -4.26 -13.34 -13.51
N ASP A 194 -3.52 -13.96 -12.59
CA ASP A 194 -4.00 -15.04 -11.74
C ASP A 194 -4.09 -14.65 -10.25
N ALA A 195 -3.92 -13.37 -9.91
CA ALA A 195 -4.07 -12.89 -8.55
C ALA A 195 -5.55 -12.94 -8.11
N SER A 196 -5.83 -13.57 -6.98
CA SER A 196 -7.19 -13.71 -6.44
C SER A 196 -7.78 -12.39 -5.94
N ALA A 197 -6.95 -11.44 -5.50
CA ALA A 197 -7.39 -10.13 -5.04
C ALA A 197 -6.30 -9.07 -5.15
N PHE A 198 -6.72 -7.81 -5.16
CA PHE A 198 -5.86 -6.63 -5.14
C PHE A 198 -6.19 -5.81 -3.89
N ILE A 199 -5.19 -5.46 -3.10
CA ILE A 199 -5.30 -4.46 -2.04
C ILE A 199 -4.60 -3.19 -2.49
N ILE A 200 -5.34 -2.11 -2.66
CA ILE A 200 -4.81 -0.79 -2.98
C ILE A 200 -4.66 -0.03 -1.67
N ILE A 201 -3.42 0.39 -1.37
CA ILE A 201 -3.14 1.28 -0.24
C ILE A 201 -3.21 2.70 -0.78
N SER A 202 -4.20 3.46 -0.32
CA SER A 202 -4.33 4.89 -0.66
C SER A 202 -3.99 5.75 0.54
N ALA A 203 -3.42 6.93 0.30
CA ALA A 203 -3.25 7.96 1.30
C ALA A 203 -4.26 9.08 1.09
N THR A 204 -4.91 9.51 2.17
CA THR A 204 -5.59 10.79 2.26
C THR A 204 -4.63 11.81 2.90
N PHE A 205 -3.88 12.55 2.08
CA PHE A 205 -2.73 13.32 2.55
C PHE A 205 -3.09 14.40 3.56
N TRP A 206 -4.26 15.03 3.42
CA TRP A 206 -4.71 16.10 4.31
C TRP A 206 -4.88 15.64 5.77
N ARG A 207 -5.13 14.33 6.02
CA ARG A 207 -5.19 13.75 7.37
C ARG A 207 -3.86 13.86 8.13
N SER A 208 -2.74 14.03 7.43
CA SER A 208 -1.43 14.29 8.04
C SER A 208 -0.93 15.71 7.83
N ARG A 209 -1.30 16.32 6.69
CA ARG A 209 -0.82 17.66 6.29
C ARG A 209 -1.19 18.75 7.28
N PHE A 210 -2.34 18.61 7.95
CA PHE A 210 -2.75 19.59 8.93
C PHE A 210 -1.77 19.78 10.10
N LYS A 211 -1.06 18.72 10.47
CA LYS A 211 -0.12 18.73 11.57
C LYS A 211 1.32 18.93 11.09
N TYR A 212 1.64 18.45 9.90
CA TYR A 212 3.03 18.30 9.44
C TYR A 212 3.36 19.02 8.13
N ALA A 213 2.41 19.77 7.55
CA ALA A 213 2.56 20.44 6.27
C ALA A 213 3.18 19.50 5.21
N GLN A 214 4.14 19.97 4.42
CA GLN A 214 4.84 19.21 3.38
C GLN A 214 5.52 17.93 3.89
N ARG A 215 5.84 17.84 5.19
CA ARG A 215 6.44 16.63 5.77
C ARG A 215 5.45 15.47 5.85
N ALA A 216 4.15 15.75 5.76
CA ALA A 216 3.10 14.74 5.74
C ALA A 216 3.30 13.68 4.64
N LEU A 217 3.72 14.10 3.43
CA LEU A 217 3.98 13.16 2.34
C LEU A 217 5.00 12.10 2.75
N ARG A 218 6.11 12.49 3.40
CA ARG A 218 7.11 11.54 3.89
C ARG A 218 6.53 10.55 4.91
N PHE A 219 5.64 11.00 5.78
CA PHE A 219 4.98 10.11 6.74
C PHE A 219 4.03 9.14 6.06
N CYS A 220 3.24 9.59 5.08
CA CYS A 220 2.37 8.71 4.29
C CYS A 220 3.18 7.63 3.56
N LEU A 221 4.30 8.00 2.91
CA LEU A 221 5.17 7.06 2.19
C LEU A 221 5.87 6.05 3.12
N MET A 222 6.33 6.48 4.30
CA MET A 222 6.92 5.54 5.28
C MET A 222 5.86 4.60 5.84
N GLU A 223 4.68 5.12 6.18
CA GLU A 223 3.59 4.33 6.73
C GLU A 223 3.05 3.31 5.72
N SER A 224 2.98 3.66 4.44
CA SER A 224 2.53 2.73 3.39
C SER A 224 3.48 1.53 3.29
N GLY A 225 4.79 1.75 3.46
CA GLY A 225 5.78 0.68 3.56
C GLY A 225 5.58 -0.23 4.78
N HIS A 226 5.24 0.33 5.94
CA HIS A 226 4.90 -0.45 7.14
C HIS A 226 3.65 -1.31 6.91
N VAL A 227 2.60 -0.74 6.33
CA VAL A 227 1.36 -1.47 6.03
C VAL A 227 1.60 -2.55 4.99
N ALA A 228 2.30 -2.24 3.90
CA ALA A 228 2.64 -3.23 2.86
C ALA A 228 3.45 -4.41 3.44
N GLN A 229 4.42 -4.13 4.32
CA GLN A 229 5.20 -5.18 4.98
C GLN A 229 4.33 -6.05 5.90
N ASN A 230 3.40 -5.45 6.66
CA ASN A 230 2.45 -6.23 7.46
C ASN A 230 1.55 -7.10 6.58
N LEU A 231 0.99 -6.56 5.48
CA LEU A 231 0.13 -7.30 4.57
C LEU A 231 0.80 -8.57 4.05
N VAL A 232 2.03 -8.47 3.55
CA VAL A 232 2.76 -9.64 3.03
C VAL A 232 3.24 -10.59 4.11
N THR A 233 3.54 -10.09 5.32
CA THR A 233 3.98 -10.93 6.44
C THR A 233 2.81 -11.73 7.00
N VAL A 234 1.65 -11.10 7.19
CA VAL A 234 0.43 -11.78 7.63
C VAL A 234 0.00 -12.78 6.56
N ALA A 235 -0.02 -12.39 5.29
CA ALA A 235 -0.33 -13.31 4.19
C ALA A 235 0.58 -14.56 4.23
N THR A 236 1.90 -14.37 4.35
CA THR A 236 2.86 -15.47 4.48
C THR A 236 2.55 -16.37 5.70
N SER A 237 2.08 -15.81 6.81
CA SER A 237 1.79 -16.57 8.04
C SER A 237 0.55 -17.47 7.98
N ILE A 238 -0.30 -17.25 6.97
CA ILE A 238 -1.51 -18.04 6.70
C ILE A 238 -1.47 -18.64 5.29
N ASP A 239 -0.27 -18.85 4.76
CA ASP A 239 -0.01 -19.51 3.47
C ASP A 239 -0.73 -18.85 2.28
N VAL A 240 -0.84 -17.52 2.31
CA VAL A 240 -1.33 -16.71 1.18
C VAL A 240 -0.14 -16.09 0.45
N GLN A 241 -0.07 -16.35 -0.85
CA GLN A 241 0.95 -15.75 -1.71
C GLN A 241 0.67 -14.26 -1.89
N SER A 242 1.73 -13.45 -1.97
CA SER A 242 1.57 -12.00 -2.15
C SER A 242 2.69 -11.35 -2.96
N ARG A 243 2.38 -10.22 -3.60
CA ARG A 243 3.37 -9.38 -4.30
C ARG A 243 2.99 -7.91 -4.20
N VAL A 244 3.96 -7.06 -3.83
CA VAL A 244 3.78 -5.61 -3.73
C VAL A 244 4.26 -4.92 -5.00
N PHE A 245 3.49 -3.96 -5.48
CA PHE A 245 3.78 -3.08 -6.60
C PHE A 245 3.74 -1.63 -6.15
N GLY A 246 4.88 -0.93 -6.29
CA GLY A 246 4.94 0.53 -6.28
C GLY A 246 5.03 1.14 -7.68
N GLY A 247 5.09 0.31 -8.71
CA GLY A 247 5.09 0.74 -10.11
C GLY A 247 3.76 0.37 -10.76
N PHE A 248 2.93 1.37 -11.00
CA PHE A 248 1.63 1.28 -11.66
C PHE A 248 1.30 2.63 -12.31
N MET A 249 0.39 2.65 -13.29
CA MET A 249 -0.10 3.88 -13.91
C MET A 249 -0.99 4.62 -12.91
N ASP A 250 -0.47 5.67 -12.28
CA ASP A 250 -1.09 6.31 -11.11
C ASP A 250 -2.51 6.78 -11.39
N ASN A 251 -2.74 7.44 -12.53
CA ASN A 251 -4.06 7.97 -12.87
C ASN A 251 -5.08 6.85 -13.07
N GLU A 252 -4.70 5.75 -13.72
CA GLU A 252 -5.58 4.60 -13.96
C GLU A 252 -5.96 3.89 -12.64
N ILE A 253 -5.00 3.76 -11.71
CA ILE A 253 -5.29 3.20 -10.38
C ILE A 253 -6.19 4.15 -9.57
N ASN A 254 -5.94 5.46 -9.61
CA ASN A 254 -6.75 6.44 -8.89
C ASN A 254 -8.19 6.50 -9.41
N GLU A 255 -8.41 6.36 -10.72
CA GLU A 255 -9.75 6.30 -11.34
C GLU A 255 -10.59 5.10 -10.86
N ILE A 256 -9.94 4.04 -10.36
CA ILE A 256 -10.65 2.90 -9.75
C ILE A 256 -11.24 3.29 -8.40
N LEU A 257 -10.53 4.11 -7.62
CA LEU A 257 -10.87 4.47 -6.25
C LEU A 257 -12.01 5.50 -6.18
N PRO A 258 -12.85 5.49 -5.12
CA PRO A 258 -13.97 6.41 -5.03
C PRO A 258 -13.49 7.83 -4.75
N ASP A 259 -13.97 8.78 -5.54
CA ASP A 259 -13.76 10.22 -5.34
C ASP A 259 -12.29 10.66 -5.28
N HIS A 260 -11.34 9.81 -5.73
CA HIS A 260 -9.93 10.14 -5.68
C HIS A 260 -9.55 11.13 -6.77
N ASN A 261 -8.79 12.17 -6.42
CA ASN A 261 -8.34 13.17 -7.39
C ASN A 261 -6.84 13.09 -7.72
N GLY A 262 -6.10 12.19 -7.07
CA GLY A 262 -4.67 11.99 -7.30
C GLY A 262 -3.77 13.09 -6.73
N VAL A 263 -4.31 14.03 -5.95
CA VAL A 263 -3.59 15.16 -5.36
C VAL A 263 -3.84 15.24 -3.84
N ASP A 264 -5.10 15.34 -3.43
CA ASP A 264 -5.53 15.30 -2.02
C ASP A 264 -5.47 13.87 -1.45
N ASP A 265 -5.71 12.90 -2.33
CA ASP A 265 -5.68 11.48 -2.06
C ASP A 265 -5.22 10.69 -3.29
N ALA A 266 -4.42 9.65 -3.05
CA ALA A 266 -3.85 8.84 -4.13
C ALA A 266 -3.39 7.47 -3.65
N ALA A 267 -3.42 6.50 -4.56
CA ALA A 267 -2.79 5.21 -4.39
C ALA A 267 -1.27 5.35 -4.20
N LEU A 268 -0.72 4.56 -3.28
CA LEU A 268 0.72 4.48 -2.99
C LEU A 268 1.29 3.08 -3.24
N TYR A 269 0.45 2.04 -3.11
CA TYR A 269 0.83 0.65 -3.36
C TYR A 269 -0.36 -0.14 -3.89
N VAL A 270 -0.07 -1.15 -4.70
CA VAL A 270 -0.98 -2.26 -5.00
C VAL A 270 -0.34 -3.56 -4.49
N VAL A 271 -1.07 -4.31 -3.67
CA VAL A 271 -0.65 -5.61 -3.15
C VAL A 271 -1.54 -6.68 -3.73
N LEU A 272 -0.95 -7.56 -4.54
CA LEU A 272 -1.62 -8.73 -5.08
C LEU A 272 -1.62 -9.83 -4.04
N LEU A 273 -2.74 -10.55 -3.93
CA LEU A 273 -2.90 -11.74 -3.11
C LEU A 273 -3.34 -12.91 -3.98
N GLY A 274 -2.85 -14.10 -3.67
CA GLY A 274 -3.29 -15.35 -4.30
C GLY A 274 -3.31 -16.50 -3.32
N ALA A 275 -4.19 -17.47 -3.57
CA ALA A 275 -4.15 -18.74 -2.84
C ALA A 275 -2.83 -19.47 -3.11
N GLU A 276 -2.39 -20.30 -2.16
CA GLU A 276 -1.29 -21.22 -2.43
C GLU A 276 -1.69 -22.23 -3.51
N ASN A 277 -0.70 -22.67 -4.30
CA ASN A 277 -0.87 -23.67 -5.35
C ASN A 277 -0.98 -25.08 -4.79
#